data_AF-T1CKS4-F1
#
_entry.id   AF-T1CKS4-F1
#
_cell.length_a   1.000
_cell.length_b   1.000
_cell.length_c   1.000
_cell.angle_alpha   90.00
_cell.angle_beta   90.00
_cell.angle_gamma   90.00
#
_symmetry.space_group_name_H-M   'P 1'
#
loop_
_entity.id
_entity.type
_entity.pdbx_description
1 polymer ?
#
loop_
_entity_poly.entity_id
_entity_poly.type
_entity_poly.pdbx_seq_one_letter_code
_entity_poly.pdbx_strand_id
1 'polypeptide(L)' 'YERGLLDITDPVSKYIPSFANLRVFKQGSTQAPLTVPATEPMRIWHLMTHTSGLTYGFHHAHTTDAIYRANGYEWGWPP' A
#
# COMPACT_ATOMS: atom_id res chain seq x y z
N TYR A 1 20.57 -2.75 -7.32
CA TYR A 1 21.91 -2.55 -6.77
C TYR A 1 23.01 -2.39 -7.80
N GLU A 2 23.30 -3.41 -8.61
CA GLU A 2 24.55 -3.48 -9.39
C GLU A 2 24.73 -2.35 -10.43
N ARG A 3 23.64 -1.70 -10.87
CA ARG A 3 23.68 -0.49 -11.72
C ARG A 3 23.57 0.84 -10.96
N GLY A 4 23.47 0.82 -9.63
CA GLY A 4 23.35 2.02 -8.78
C GLY A 4 22.00 2.77 -8.84
N LEU A 5 21.02 2.28 -9.60
CA LEU A 5 19.75 2.99 -9.82
C LEU A 5 18.74 2.87 -8.66
N LEU A 6 18.88 1.81 -7.84
CA LEU A 6 17.96 1.46 -6.78
C LEU A 6 18.65 0.72 -5.64
N ASP A 7 18.33 1.12 -4.42
CA ASP A 7 18.64 0.45 -3.16
C ASP A 7 17.37 -0.17 -2.53
N ILE A 8 17.45 -1.38 -1.96
CA ILE A 8 16.31 -2.02 -1.27
C ILE A 8 15.90 -1.27 0.00
N THR A 9 16.82 -0.49 0.56
CA THR A 9 16.57 0.34 1.74
C THR A 9 16.01 1.72 1.40
N ASP A 10 16.00 2.10 0.11
CA ASP A 10 15.40 3.36 -0.32
C ASP A 10 13.90 3.39 -0.01
N PRO A 11 13.35 4.56 0.38
CA PRO A 11 11.91 4.72 0.45
C PRO A 11 11.31 4.63 -0.95
N VAL A 12 10.17 3.94 -1.09
CA VAL A 12 9.43 3.81 -2.35
C VAL A 12 9.06 5.18 -2.93
N SER A 13 8.75 6.14 -2.05
CA SER A 13 8.37 7.51 -2.43
C SER A 13 9.45 8.28 -3.20
N LYS A 14 10.72 7.85 -3.12
CA LYS A 14 11.81 8.39 -3.95
C LYS A 14 11.58 8.15 -5.44
N TYR A 15 10.94 7.02 -5.77
CA TYR A 15 10.68 6.59 -7.15
C TYR A 15 9.21 6.79 -7.55
N ILE A 16 8.29 6.64 -6.60
CA ILE A 16 6.85 6.76 -6.83
C ILE A 16 6.27 7.72 -5.77
N PRO A 17 6.21 9.03 -6.04
CA PRO A 17 5.87 10.03 -5.03
C PRO A 17 4.51 9.84 -4.35
N SER A 18 3.55 9.15 -4.98
CA SER A 18 2.25 8.81 -4.38
C SER A 18 2.34 7.88 -3.17
N PHE A 19 3.49 7.24 -2.95
CA PHE A 19 3.78 6.47 -1.73
C PHE A 19 4.34 7.33 -0.59
N ALA A 20 4.40 8.66 -0.74
CA ALA A 20 4.69 9.56 0.37
C ALA A 20 3.47 9.71 1.29
N ASN A 21 3.70 9.92 2.59
CA ASN A 21 2.67 10.21 3.59
C ASN A 21 1.51 9.20 3.63
N LEU A 22 1.83 7.92 3.41
CA LEU A 22 0.84 6.84 3.46
C LEU A 22 0.10 6.84 4.79
N ARG A 23 -1.15 6.39 4.71
CA ARG A 23 -2.01 6.19 5.86
C ARG A 23 -2.37 4.71 5.97
N VAL A 24 -2.43 4.22 7.20
CA VAL A 24 -2.72 2.83 7.53
C VAL A 24 -4.12 2.78 8.15
N PHE A 25 -4.93 1.81 7.70
CA PHE A 25 -6.22 1.53 8.33
C PHE A 25 -6.02 1.14 9.79
N LYS A 26 -6.75 1.80 10.70
CA LYS A 26 -6.72 1.48 12.14
C LYS A 26 -7.99 0.77 12.58
N GLN A 27 -9.15 1.28 12.18
CA GLN A 27 -10.47 0.75 12.55
C GLN A 27 -11.58 1.39 11.71
N GLY A 28 -12.82 0.93 11.86
CA GLY A 28 -14.00 1.50 11.20
C GLY A 28 -14.55 0.61 10.09
N SER A 29 -15.57 1.10 9.40
CA SER A 29 -16.20 0.40 8.27
C SER A 29 -15.54 0.78 6.94
N THR A 30 -15.87 0.06 5.87
CA THR A 30 -15.45 0.39 4.51
C THR A 30 -15.91 1.79 4.07
N GLN A 31 -17.09 2.23 4.53
CA GLN A 31 -17.67 3.54 4.19
C GLN A 31 -17.11 4.67 5.05
N ALA A 32 -16.67 4.38 6.27
CA ALA A 32 -16.11 5.36 7.21
C ALA A 32 -14.84 4.81 7.89
N PRO A 33 -13.74 4.63 7.14
CA PRO A 33 -12.51 4.09 7.70
C PRO A 33 -11.75 5.18 8.48
N LEU A 34 -11.32 4.84 9.69
CA LEU A 34 -10.32 5.62 10.41
C LEU A 34 -8.93 5.13 10.01
N THR A 35 -8.13 6.06 9.50
CA THR A 35 -6.73 5.82 9.16
C THR A 35 -5.80 6.67 10.03
N VAL A 36 -4.56 6.22 10.21
CA VAL A 36 -3.48 6.96 10.89
C VAL A 36 -2.27 7.08 9.97
N PRO A 37 -1.38 8.07 10.16
CA PRO A 37 -0.12 8.11 9.41
C PRO A 37 0.68 6.83 9.59
N ALA A 38 1.35 6.37 8.53
CA ALA A 38 2.34 5.31 8.65
C ALA A 38 3.46 5.73 9.60
N THR A 39 3.92 4.80 10.44
CA THR A 39 4.96 5.06 11.46
C THR A 39 6.34 5.27 10.85
N GLU A 40 6.56 4.75 9.65
CA GLU A 40 7.79 4.94 8.88
C GLU A 40 7.53 4.87 7.36
N PRO A 41 8.46 5.37 6.53
CA PRO A 41 8.36 5.23 5.09
C PRO A 41 8.38 3.76 4.65
N MET A 42 7.54 3.41 3.67
CA MET A 42 7.65 2.13 2.98
C MET A 42 8.97 2.08 2.19
N ARG A 43 9.77 1.03 2.39
CA ARG A 43 11.02 0.78 1.67
C ARG A 43 10.83 -0.28 0.60
N ILE A 44 11.71 -0.28 -0.40
CA ILE A 44 11.63 -1.24 -1.51
C ILE A 44 11.61 -2.69 -1.02
N TRP A 45 12.41 -3.05 0.00
CA TRP A 45 12.40 -4.42 0.53
C TRP A 45 11.05 -4.84 1.12
N HIS A 46 10.25 -3.91 1.65
CA HIS A 46 8.91 -4.22 2.15
C HIS A 46 8.00 -4.73 1.02
N LEU A 47 8.14 -4.15 -0.19
CA LEU A 47 7.40 -4.59 -1.38
C LEU A 47 7.83 -5.99 -1.80
N MET A 48 9.13 -6.24 -1.89
CA MET A 48 9.68 -7.51 -2.37
C MET A 48 9.39 -8.69 -1.44
N THR A 49 9.09 -8.42 -0.17
CA THR A 49 8.88 -9.44 0.87
C THR A 49 7.42 -9.55 1.33
N HIS A 50 6.48 -8.84 0.68
CA HIS A 50 5.08 -8.79 1.09
C HIS A 50 4.86 -8.30 2.54
N THR A 51 5.70 -7.38 3.02
CA THR A 51 5.60 -6.77 4.37
C THR A 51 5.25 -5.29 4.35
N SER A 52 4.88 -4.75 3.18
CA SER A 52 4.53 -3.35 2.99
C SER A 52 3.18 -2.93 3.59
N GLY A 53 2.35 -3.89 3.95
CA GLY A 53 0.97 -3.66 4.41
C GLY A 53 -0.04 -3.41 3.28
N LEU A 54 0.40 -3.46 2.01
CA LEU A 54 -0.51 -3.46 0.86
C LEU A 54 -1.24 -4.81 0.79
N THR A 55 -2.49 -4.76 0.38
CA THR A 55 -3.36 -5.94 0.19
C THR A 55 -3.94 -5.92 -1.22
N TYR A 56 -4.85 -6.85 -1.50
CA TYR A 56 -5.53 -6.97 -2.78
C TYR A 56 -7.04 -6.92 -2.61
N GLY A 57 -7.73 -6.27 -3.54
CA GLY A 57 -9.19 -6.24 -3.55
C GLY A 57 -9.81 -7.63 -3.61
N PHE A 58 -9.19 -8.59 -4.29
CA PHE A 58 -9.72 -9.95 -4.44
C PHE A 58 -9.58 -10.86 -3.19
N HIS A 59 -8.95 -10.40 -2.11
CA HIS A 59 -8.78 -11.25 -0.92
C HIS A 59 -10.07 -11.43 -0.10
N HIS A 60 -10.98 -10.45 -0.12
CA HIS A 60 -12.22 -10.46 0.66
C HIS A 60 -12.06 -10.81 2.16
N ALA A 61 -10.89 -10.56 2.75
CA ALA A 61 -10.56 -10.99 4.10
C ALA A 61 -10.51 -9.83 5.10
N HIS A 62 -10.23 -8.61 4.63
CA HIS A 62 -10.03 -7.44 5.48
C HIS A 62 -10.77 -6.20 4.97
N THR A 63 -11.06 -5.24 5.87
CA THR A 63 -11.73 -3.98 5.53
C THR A 63 -10.97 -3.18 4.47
N THR A 64 -9.63 -3.21 4.51
CA THR A 64 -8.78 -2.59 3.48
C THR A 64 -9.03 -3.17 2.09
N ASP A 65 -9.22 -4.49 1.96
CA ASP A 65 -9.54 -5.15 0.69
C ASP A 65 -10.87 -4.63 0.14
N ALA A 66 -11.86 -4.46 1.01
CA ALA A 66 -13.16 -3.90 0.65
C ALA A 66 -13.07 -2.44 0.21
N ILE A 67 -12.20 -1.65 0.84
CA ILE A 67 -11.91 -0.27 0.41
C ILE A 67 -11.30 -0.28 -1.00
N TYR A 68 -10.38 -1.19 -1.29
CA TYR A 68 -9.76 -1.29 -2.62
C TYR A 68 -10.82 -1.59 -3.69
N ARG A 69 -11.65 -2.61 -3.47
CA ARG A 69 -12.75 -2.95 -4.41
C ARG A 69 -13.75 -1.81 -4.59
N ALA A 70 -14.15 -1.14 -3.50
CA ALA A 70 -15.08 -0.01 -3.56
C ALA A 70 -14.55 1.17 -4.40
N ASN A 71 -13.23 1.26 -4.57
CA ASN A 71 -12.56 2.26 -5.41
C ASN A 71 -12.13 1.71 -6.79
N GLY A 72 -12.64 0.56 -7.20
CA GLY A 72 -12.38 -0.03 -8.52
C GLY A 72 -11.07 -0.83 -8.62
N TYR A 73 -10.35 -1.05 -7.52
CA TYR A 73 -9.12 -1.83 -7.48
C TYR A 73 -9.37 -3.33 -7.19
N GLU A 74 -10.29 -3.93 -7.96
CA GLU A 74 -10.55 -5.38 -7.96
C GLU A 74 -9.62 -6.11 -8.96
N TRP A 75 -9.72 -7.44 -9.04
CA TRP A 75 -8.99 -8.23 -10.03
C TRP A 75 -9.33 -7.78 -11.45
N GLY A 76 -8.30 -7.40 -12.23
CA GLY A 76 -8.45 -6.94 -13.61
C GLY A 76 -7.87 -5.55 -13.83
N TRP A 77 -8.21 -4.94 -14.96
CA TRP A 77 -7.86 -3.55 -15.28
C TRP A 77 -8.89 -2.63 -14.59
N PRO A 78 -8.48 -1.72 -13.68
CA PRO A 78 -9.40 -0.72 -13.15
C PRO A 78 -9.97 0.13 -14.32
N PRO A 79 -11.24 0.57 -14.25
CA PRO A 79 -11.83 1.40 -15.30
C PRO A 79 -11.03 2.68 -15.60
#